data_AF-A0A0L0JVA1-F1
#
_entry.id   AF-A0A0L0JVA1-F1
#
_cell.length_a   1.000
_cell.length_b   1.000
_cell.length_c   1.000
_cell.angle_alpha   90.00
_cell.angle_beta   90.00
_cell.angle_gamma   90.00
#
_symmetry.space_group_name_H-M   'P 1'
#
loop_
_entity.id
_entity.type
_entity.pdbx_description
1 polymer ?
#
loop_
_entity_poly.entity_id
_entity_poly.type
_entity_poly.pdbx_seq_one_letter_code
_entity_poly.pdbx_strand_id
1 'polypeptide(L)'
;MTAMRVRKLTTDREYYWSVRHSHPPCRDTLTLGRDNVRLRLVFAEGPGRIPSDVHMGTVSTGGHYLNLHLPSVVRAFVEEAEKRGLFSRTSDADGWELFDAVIQRTTGL
;
A
#
# COMPACT_ATOMS: atom_id res chain seq x y z
N MET A 1 -0.35 17.51 -14.15
CA MET A 1 -0.18 16.24 -13.44
C MET A 1 1.06 16.35 -12.57
N THR A 2 0.95 16.26 -11.25
CA THR A 2 2.12 16.25 -10.37
C THR A 2 2.96 15.00 -10.67
N ALA A 3 4.26 15.15 -10.84
CA ALA A 3 5.15 14.03 -11.09
C ALA A 3 5.05 13.01 -9.94
N MET A 4 4.85 11.73 -10.28
CA MET A 4 4.72 10.66 -9.30
C MET A 4 6.07 10.43 -8.61
N ARG A 5 6.14 10.71 -7.30
CA ARG A 5 7.38 10.50 -6.53
C ARG A 5 7.59 9.02 -6.25
N VAL A 6 8.56 8.42 -6.94
CA VAL A 6 9.05 7.07 -6.69
C VAL A 6 10.09 7.11 -5.56
N ARG A 7 10.04 6.13 -4.66
CA ARG A 7 10.97 5.93 -3.55
C ARG A 7 11.56 4.52 -3.64
N LYS A 8 12.73 4.31 -3.05
CA LYS A 8 13.45 3.03 -3.03
C LYS A 8 13.55 2.51 -1.60
N LEU A 9 13.19 1.24 -1.40
CA LEU A 9 13.29 0.52 -0.13
C LEU A 9 14.29 -0.62 -0.35
N THR A 10 15.38 -0.63 0.41
CA THR A 10 16.37 -1.71 0.36
C THR A 10 16.23 -2.57 1.61
N THR A 11 16.08 -3.88 1.38
CA THR A 11 16.02 -4.93 2.41
C THR A 11 17.09 -5.98 2.08
N ASP A 12 16.76 -7.26 2.09
CA ASP A 12 17.55 -8.31 1.43
C ASP A 12 17.53 -8.16 -0.10
N ARG A 13 16.48 -7.53 -0.63
CA ARG A 13 16.36 -7.10 -2.04
C ARG A 13 15.89 -5.66 -2.18
N GLU A 14 15.95 -5.15 -3.41
CA GLU A 14 15.52 -3.81 -3.74
C GLU A 14 14.06 -3.76 -4.17
N TYR A 15 13.32 -2.83 -3.57
CA TYR A 15 11.96 -2.50 -3.92
C TYR A 15 11.85 -1.02 -4.28
N TYR A 16 10.89 -0.72 -5.14
CA TYR A 16 10.48 0.64 -5.45
C TYR A 16 9.01 0.81 -5.11
N TRP A 17 8.64 1.98 -4.60
CA TRP A 17 7.23 2.26 -4.38
C TRP A 17 6.83 3.68 -4.74
N SER A 18 5.55 3.83 -5.05
CA SER A 18 4.89 5.10 -5.25
C SER A 18 3.44 5.03 -4.77
N VAL A 19 2.87 6.17 -4.41
CA VAL A 19 1.49 6.29 -3.96
C VAL A 19 0.78 7.25 -4.89
N ARG A 20 -0.40 6.86 -5.35
CA ARG A 20 -1.25 7.69 -6.20
C ARG A 20 -2.66 7.75 -5.63
N HIS A 21 -3.19 8.96 -5.52
CA HIS A 21 -4.59 9.23 -5.23
C HIS A 21 -5.37 9.52 -6.51
N SER A 22 -6.63 9.10 -6.59
CA SER A 22 -7.48 9.35 -7.77
C SER A 22 -8.97 9.36 -7.45
N HIS A 23 -9.73 10.07 -8.30
CA HIS A 23 -11.19 10.14 -8.32
C HIS A 23 -11.73 10.09 -9.76
N PRO A 24 -13.01 9.74 -9.98
CA PRO A 24 -13.90 8.95 -9.11
C PRO A 24 -13.91 7.44 -9.48
N PRO A 25 -14.28 6.51 -8.57
CA PRO A 25 -14.42 6.69 -7.11
C PRO A 25 -13.07 6.98 -6.43
N CYS A 26 -13.12 7.53 -5.22
CA CYS A 26 -11.95 7.84 -4.41
C CYS A 26 -11.14 6.57 -4.12
N ARG A 27 -9.84 6.60 -4.41
CA ARG A 27 -8.92 5.51 -4.07
C ARG A 27 -7.49 5.99 -3.94
N ASP A 28 -6.76 5.34 -3.03
CA ASP A 28 -5.30 5.35 -3.01
C ASP A 28 -4.76 4.06 -3.63
N THR A 29 -3.65 4.16 -4.36
CA THR A 29 -2.95 3.03 -4.95
C THR A 29 -1.50 3.04 -4.52
N LEU A 30 -1.09 2.02 -3.76
CA LEU A 30 0.32 1.74 -3.48
C LEU A 30 0.85 0.84 -4.60
N THR A 31 1.75 1.36 -5.41
CA THR A 31 2.47 0.56 -6.42
C THR A 31 3.79 0.11 -5.83
N LEU A 32 4.04 -1.20 -5.86
CA LEU A 32 5.28 -1.86 -5.45
C LEU A 32 5.96 -2.47 -6.68
N GLY A 33 7.26 -2.31 -6.82
CA GLY A 33 8.04 -2.90 -7.90
C GLY A 33 9.29 -3.60 -7.40
N ARG A 34 9.61 -4.76 -7.97
CA ARG A 34 10.89 -5.48 -7.82
C ARG A 34 11.15 -6.39 -9.03
N ASP A 35 12.40 -6.62 -9.42
CA ASP A 35 12.78 -7.60 -10.45
C ASP A 35 11.94 -7.55 -11.74
N ASN A 36 11.63 -6.35 -12.25
CA ASN A 36 10.73 -6.11 -13.40
C ASN A 36 9.26 -6.52 -13.21
N VAL A 37 8.89 -6.94 -11.99
CA VAL A 37 7.53 -7.23 -11.57
C VAL A 37 6.94 -6.02 -10.86
N ARG A 38 5.65 -5.77 -11.09
CA ARG A 38 4.90 -4.67 -10.47
C ARG A 38 3.60 -5.19 -9.87
N LEU A 39 3.38 -4.87 -8.60
CA LEU A 39 2.14 -5.09 -7.87
C LEU A 39 1.47 -3.74 -7.57
N ARG A 40 0.16 -3.66 -7.74
CA ARG A 40 -0.66 -2.52 -7.28
C ARG A 40 -1.63 -2.98 -6.22
N LEU A 41 -1.56 -2.35 -5.05
CA LEU A 41 -2.51 -2.50 -3.96
C LEU A 41 -3.45 -1.30 -3.99
N VAL A 42 -4.74 -1.57 -4.20
CA VAL A 42 -5.78 -0.54 -4.36
C VAL A 42 -6.60 -0.44 -3.08
N PHE A 43 -6.64 0.74 -2.49
CA PHE A 43 -7.46 1.09 -1.34
C PHE A 43 -8.63 1.95 -1.82
N ALA A 44 -9.70 1.29 -2.27
CA ALA A 44 -10.91 1.98 -2.71
C ALA A 44 -11.76 2.42 -1.51
N GLU A 45 -12.45 3.55 -1.64
CA GLU A 45 -13.45 3.98 -0.65
C GLU A 45 -14.58 2.95 -0.48
N GLY A 46 -15.12 2.84 0.72
CA GLY A 46 -16.22 1.95 1.05
C GLY A 46 -16.67 2.09 2.51
N PRO A 47 -17.66 1.31 2.96
CA PRO A 47 -18.14 1.37 4.34
C PRO A 47 -17.00 1.18 5.35
N GLY A 48 -16.71 2.23 6.12
CA GLY A 48 -15.62 2.23 7.12
C GLY A 48 -14.20 2.15 6.52
N ARG A 49 -14.02 2.33 5.21
CA ARG A 49 -12.73 2.30 4.49
C ARG A 49 -12.47 3.67 3.86
N ILE A 50 -11.51 4.40 4.40
CA ILE A 50 -11.25 5.79 4.02
C ILE A 50 -9.85 5.90 3.41
N PRO A 51 -9.73 6.06 2.08
CA PRO A 51 -8.47 6.46 1.46
C PRO A 51 -8.22 7.96 1.61
N SER A 52 -6.96 8.35 1.72
CA SER A 52 -6.51 9.72 1.96
C SER A 52 -7.23 10.43 3.11
N ASP A 53 -7.39 9.75 4.24
CA ASP A 53 -8.18 10.20 5.40
C ASP A 53 -7.68 11.52 6.00
N VAL A 54 -6.45 11.53 6.54
CA VAL A 54 -5.85 12.74 7.15
C VAL A 54 -5.04 13.54 6.12
N HIS A 55 -4.27 12.84 5.29
CA HIS A 55 -3.47 13.38 4.19
C HIS A 55 -3.37 12.35 3.06
N MET A 56 -2.97 12.80 1.86
CA MET A 56 -2.75 11.92 0.70
C MET A 56 -1.87 10.71 1.07
N GLY A 57 -2.34 9.50 0.74
CA GLY A 57 -1.63 8.27 1.05
C GLY A 57 -1.77 7.77 2.50
N THR A 58 -2.67 8.36 3.29
CA THR A 58 -3.12 7.78 4.57
C THR A 58 -4.38 6.98 4.33
N VAL A 59 -4.37 5.69 4.62
CA VAL A 59 -5.55 4.81 4.49
C VAL A 59 -6.00 4.39 5.88
N SER A 60 -7.30 4.42 6.17
CA SER A 60 -7.84 4.10 7.49
C SER A 60 -9.09 3.23 7.45
N THR A 61 -9.24 2.42 8.50
CA THR A 61 -10.45 1.65 8.79
C THR A 61 -10.50 1.28 10.27
N GLY A 62 -11.70 1.19 10.84
CA GLY A 62 -11.89 0.73 12.23
C GLY A 62 -11.18 1.55 13.30
N GLY A 63 -10.91 2.85 13.05
CA GLY A 63 -10.16 3.71 13.97
C GLY A 63 -8.63 3.59 13.88
N HIS A 64 -8.12 2.73 12.99
CA HIS A 64 -6.70 2.58 12.71
C HIS A 64 -6.34 3.22 11.37
N TYR A 65 -5.08 3.68 11.24
CA TYR A 65 -4.58 4.26 9.99
C TYR A 65 -3.17 3.77 9.66
N LEU A 66 -2.88 3.70 8.36
CA LEU A 66 -1.56 3.40 7.82
C LEU A 66 -1.14 4.52 6.86
N ASN A 67 0.10 4.99 7.02
CA ASN A 67 0.68 5.99 6.12
C ASN A 67 1.57 5.30 5.08
N LEU A 68 1.11 5.27 3.82
CA LEU A 68 1.77 4.63 2.68
C LEU A 68 3.07 5.35 2.24
N HIS A 69 3.41 6.47 2.85
CA HIS A 69 4.71 7.12 2.68
C HIS A 69 5.77 6.66 3.70
N LEU A 70 5.39 5.94 4.75
CA LEU A 70 6.33 5.46 5.76
C LEU A 70 7.03 4.18 5.27
N PRO A 71 8.39 4.12 5.32
CA PRO A 71 9.12 2.93 4.92
C PRO A 71 8.76 1.67 5.72
N SER A 72 8.49 1.80 7.03
CA SER A 72 8.09 0.67 7.88
C SER A 72 6.75 0.05 7.46
N VAL A 73 5.77 0.89 7.14
CA VAL A 73 4.45 0.46 6.64
C VAL A 73 4.60 -0.23 5.28
N VAL A 74 5.36 0.37 4.37
CA VAL A 74 5.58 -0.21 3.03
C VAL A 74 6.33 -1.54 3.10
N ARG A 75 7.32 -1.65 3.99
CA ARG A 75 8.02 -2.92 4.25
C ARG A 75 7.04 -4.00 4.72
N ALA A 76 6.15 -3.69 5.66
CA ALA A 76 5.16 -4.65 6.12
C ALA A 76 4.18 -5.08 5.01
N PHE A 77 3.76 -4.17 4.11
CA PHE A 77 2.98 -4.54 2.92
C PHE A 77 3.74 -5.44 1.97
N VAL A 78 5.03 -5.17 1.75
CA VAL A 78 5.91 -6.01 0.92
C VAL A 78 5.99 -7.43 1.49
N GLU A 79 6.27 -7.57 2.79
CA GLU A 79 6.38 -8.87 3.47
C GLU A 79 5.06 -9.66 3.39
N GLU A 80 3.91 -9.02 3.62
CA GLU A 80 2.60 -9.66 3.47
C GLU A 80 2.29 -10.04 2.01
N ALA A 81 2.63 -9.17 1.05
CA ALA A 81 2.43 -9.45 -0.36
C ALA A 81 3.28 -10.62 -0.85
N GLU A 82 4.53 -10.73 -0.39
CA GLU A 82 5.38 -11.88 -0.69
C GLU A 82 4.86 -13.17 -0.06
N LYS A 83 4.50 -13.12 1.23
CA LYS A 83 3.92 -14.26 1.96
C LYS A 83 2.67 -14.81 1.27
N ARG A 84 1.88 -13.94 0.64
CA ARG A 84 0.65 -14.30 -0.08
C ARG A 84 0.85 -14.54 -1.59
N GLY A 85 2.08 -14.46 -2.10
CA GLY A 85 2.38 -14.66 -3.52
C GLY A 85 1.75 -13.62 -4.45
N LEU A 86 1.54 -12.38 -3.99
CA LEU A 86 0.81 -11.38 -4.78
C LEU A 86 1.63 -10.81 -5.95
N PHE A 87 2.96 -10.84 -5.86
CA PHE A 87 3.82 -10.37 -6.95
C PHE A 87 3.69 -11.22 -8.22
N SER A 88 3.24 -12.48 -8.16
CA SER A 88 2.99 -13.28 -9.36
C SER A 88 1.63 -13.00 -10.04
N ARG A 89 0.81 -12.12 -9.47
CA ARG A 89 -0.50 -11.76 -10.05
C ARG A 89 -0.33 -10.72 -11.15
N THR A 90 -1.17 -10.81 -12.18
CA THR A 90 -1.22 -9.84 -13.28
C THR A 90 -2.22 -8.72 -13.04
N SER A 91 -3.16 -8.92 -12.11
CA SER A 91 -4.20 -7.95 -11.74
C SER A 91 -3.82 -7.17 -10.47
N ASP A 92 -4.47 -6.03 -10.28
CA ASP A 92 -4.42 -5.29 -9.02
C ASP A 92 -5.01 -6.15 -7.90
N ALA A 93 -4.52 -5.94 -6.68
CA ALA A 93 -5.05 -6.57 -5.47
C ALA A 93 -5.74 -5.53 -4.57
N ASP A 94 -6.74 -5.96 -3.81
CA ASP A 94 -7.36 -5.12 -2.78
C ASP A 94 -6.35 -4.93 -1.63
N GLY A 95 -5.92 -3.69 -1.41
CA GLY A 95 -4.99 -3.34 -0.35
C GLY A 95 -5.58 -3.52 1.05
N TRP A 96 -6.91 -3.47 1.17
CA TRP A 96 -7.60 -3.66 2.44
C TRP A 96 -7.46 -5.09 2.98
N GLU A 97 -7.27 -6.10 2.12
CA GLU A 97 -7.07 -7.49 2.54
C GLU A 97 -5.76 -7.71 3.33
N LEU A 98 -4.81 -6.76 3.23
CA LEU A 98 -3.52 -6.80 3.93
C LEU A 98 -3.49 -5.84 5.13
N PHE A 99 -4.49 -4.95 5.26
CA PHE A 99 -4.47 -3.83 6.20
C PHE A 99 -4.25 -4.28 7.65
N ASP A 100 -5.06 -5.22 8.14
CA ASP A 100 -5.01 -5.67 9.54
C ASP A 100 -3.68 -6.34 9.88
N ALA A 101 -3.14 -7.15 8.95
CA ALA A 101 -1.85 -7.80 9.14
C ALA A 101 -0.70 -6.78 9.18
N VAL A 102 -0.79 -5.69 8.41
CA VAL A 102 0.18 -4.60 8.44
C VAL A 102 0.07 -3.76 9.71
N ILE A 103 -1.15 -3.51 10.20
CA ILE A 103 -1.36 -2.87 11.51
C ILE A 103 -0.65 -3.67 12.60
N GLN A 104 -0.94 -4.97 12.71
CA GLN A 104 -0.34 -5.83 13.74
C GLN A 104 1.19 -5.77 13.73
N ARG A 105 1.79 -5.82 12.53
CA ARG A 105 3.25 -5.73 12.36
C ARG A 105 3.85 -4.38 12.71
N THR A 106 3.14 -3.29 12.48
CA THR A 106 3.69 -1.92 12.60
C THR A 106 3.42 -1.31 13.98
N THR A 107 2.36 -1.72 14.66
CA THR A 107 2.02 -1.24 16.00
C THR A 107 2.36 -2.24 17.10
N GLY A 108 2.70 -3.49 16.76
CA GLY A 108 2.94 -4.57 17.72
C GLY A 108 1.68 -4.99 18.49
N LEU A 109 0.50 -4.66 17.93
CA LEU A 109 -0.82 -5.06 18.44
C LEU A 109 -1.25 -6.40 17.87
#